data_AF-A0A9E3KH92-F1
#
_entry.id   AF-A0A9E3KH92-F1
#
_cell.length_a   1.000
_cell.length_b   1.000
_cell.length_c   1.000
_cell.angle_alpha   90.00
_cell.angle_beta   90.00
_cell.angle_gamma   90.00
#
_symmetry.space_group_name_H-M   'P 1'
#
loop_
_entity.id
_entity.type
_entity.pdbx_description
1 polymer ?
#
loop_
_entity_poly.entity_id
_entity_poly.type
_entity_poly.pdbx_seq_one_letter_code
_entity_poly.pdbx_strand_id
1 'polypeptide(L)'
;MNAFRFVVKESISVTGKGVAAVGHVTHGEISVHQTISLFDNSDAPQEIGQFFITQLEKFGEGIVEQLKVDDEGAIFLRGIDRDLIRRDTQVVEEGGQPIKIRPVEFDMDFPMLWKQASDKKMGLALQGGGVKGAFTVGALSLLADAGFITPEKVGHIASASTGSLTSLLVAELQGSVSAQKARNEYFRLMESRQMFDLKPEVKRIIQRTPILEEPIMGFLEGRSSERDFEELVIDEFVVDAKTIGLTLAGLVAGGPYGLIGAGLGLYLNTDEVKEAVQDLLKVKGSLARLNPVRARLKATFNIQRLKESGVTLRLAVVSADTGVVGYINENGFLLYPEVKDESEGHDWSQLTVHPIKSIGQVKASPINLKNTLIEAALTSGAFPGIFEPKKIKFKRGKNEVEEVFYDGGIRENQPIQILVQQGVNEIIAIYNSPLKSADFSHKKAKNTTWSALVKRSMDLTFEEVARTDSSY
;
A
#
# COMPACT_ATOMS: atom_id res chain seq x y z
N MET A 1 24.37 0.27 -42.62
CA MET A 1 23.85 1.05 -41.48
C MET A 1 24.59 0.55 -40.26
N ASN A 2 25.17 1.44 -39.47
CA ASN A 2 26.06 1.07 -38.37
C ASN A 2 25.22 0.61 -37.18
N ALA A 3 24.91 -0.69 -37.13
CA ALA A 3 24.22 -1.31 -36.02
C ALA A 3 25.00 -1.06 -34.71
N PHE A 4 24.31 -0.55 -33.68
CA PHE A 4 24.95 -0.37 -32.38
C PHE A 4 25.08 -1.71 -31.65
N ARG A 5 26.01 -1.76 -30.70
CA ARG A 5 26.14 -2.89 -29.77
C ARG A 5 26.55 -2.43 -28.39
N PHE A 6 25.77 -2.85 -27.40
CA PHE A 6 26.10 -2.75 -25.99
C PHE A 6 26.40 -4.13 -25.42
N VAL A 7 27.46 -4.24 -24.63
CA VAL A 7 27.81 -5.50 -23.95
C VAL A 7 27.57 -5.31 -22.45
N VAL A 8 26.63 -6.09 -21.92
CA VAL A 8 26.23 -6.03 -20.52
C VAL A 8 27.32 -6.63 -19.63
N LYS A 9 27.75 -5.88 -18.63
CA LYS A 9 28.64 -6.37 -17.56
C LYS A 9 27.84 -6.96 -16.41
N GLU A 10 26.76 -6.29 -16.02
CA GLU A 10 25.83 -6.72 -14.98
C GLU A 10 24.42 -6.19 -15.22
N SER A 11 23.44 -6.78 -14.57
CA SER A 11 22.07 -6.29 -14.56
C SER A 11 21.63 -5.97 -13.13
N ILE A 12 20.83 -4.93 -12.97
CA ILE A 12 20.36 -4.45 -11.66
C ILE A 12 18.88 -4.10 -11.78
N SER A 13 18.04 -4.56 -10.86
CA SER A 13 16.66 -4.08 -10.76
C SER A 13 16.66 -2.72 -10.06
N VAL A 14 16.12 -1.70 -10.72
CA VAL A 14 16.03 -0.33 -10.22
C VAL A 14 14.56 0.06 -10.06
N THR A 15 14.11 0.20 -8.82
CA THR A 15 12.75 0.59 -8.44
C THR A 15 12.27 1.81 -9.25
N GLY A 16 11.08 1.69 -9.87
CA GLY A 16 10.46 2.72 -10.69
C GLY A 16 11.03 2.88 -12.12
N LYS A 17 12.25 2.40 -12.38
CA LYS A 17 12.91 2.50 -13.70
C LYS A 17 12.91 1.19 -14.49
N GLY A 18 12.80 0.04 -13.81
CA GLY A 18 12.84 -1.29 -14.41
C GLY A 18 14.19 -1.97 -14.22
N VAL A 19 14.60 -2.83 -15.15
CA VAL A 19 15.92 -3.48 -15.12
C VAL A 19 16.92 -2.58 -15.85
N ALA A 20 18.01 -2.23 -15.17
CA ALA A 20 19.16 -1.56 -15.75
C ALA A 20 20.18 -2.60 -16.22
N ALA A 21 20.44 -2.64 -17.52
CA ALA A 21 21.55 -3.37 -18.11
C ALA A 21 22.79 -2.46 -18.11
N VAL A 22 23.72 -2.72 -17.20
CA VAL A 22 24.95 -1.93 -17.01
C VAL A 22 26.06 -2.52 -17.87
N GLY A 23 26.76 -1.67 -18.61
CA GLY A 23 27.74 -2.14 -19.60
C GLY A 23 28.41 -1.00 -20.35
N HIS A 24 28.85 -1.30 -21.57
CA HIS A 24 29.53 -0.32 -22.41
C HIS A 24 29.14 -0.50 -23.88
N VAL A 25 29.18 0.59 -24.64
CA VAL A 25 28.95 0.58 -26.08
C VAL A 25 30.23 0.17 -26.79
N THR A 26 30.18 -0.94 -27.53
CA THR A 26 31.33 -1.41 -28.31
C THR A 26 31.29 -0.93 -29.75
N HIS A 27 30.10 -0.65 -30.29
CA HIS A 27 29.89 -0.23 -31.68
C HIS A 27 28.66 0.68 -31.77
N GLY A 28 28.68 1.64 -32.69
CA GLY A 28 27.55 2.52 -32.98
C GLY A 28 27.17 3.47 -31.85
N GLU A 29 25.92 3.94 -31.88
CA GLU A 29 25.34 4.88 -30.92
C GLU A 29 23.94 4.39 -30.53
N ILE A 30 23.62 4.49 -29.25
CA ILE A 30 22.36 4.05 -28.65
C ILE A 30 21.60 5.29 -28.24
N SER A 31 20.34 5.42 -28.64
CA SER A 31 19.48 6.54 -28.21
C SER A 31 18.32 6.04 -27.34
N VAL A 32 17.82 6.92 -26.46
CA VAL A 32 16.54 6.67 -25.78
C VAL A 32 15.42 6.45 -26.82
N HIS A 33 14.40 5.69 -26.46
CA HIS A 33 13.27 5.35 -27.32
C HIS A 33 13.57 4.47 -28.55
N GLN A 34 14.75 3.86 -28.60
CA GLN A 34 15.06 2.84 -29.61
C GLN A 34 14.55 1.47 -29.16
N THR A 35 14.05 0.67 -30.11
CA THR A 35 13.77 -0.76 -29.91
C THR A 35 15.06 -1.55 -30.10
N ILE A 36 15.30 -2.50 -29.20
CA ILE A 36 16.52 -3.30 -29.16
C ILE A 36 16.18 -4.77 -29.03
N SER A 37 17.06 -5.64 -29.53
CA SER A 37 17.02 -7.08 -29.29
C SER A 37 18.10 -7.46 -28.28
N LEU A 38 17.74 -8.30 -27.31
CA LEU A 38 18.67 -8.89 -26.36
C LEU A 38 19.04 -10.30 -26.77
N PHE A 39 20.33 -10.63 -26.75
CA PHE A 39 20.84 -11.97 -27.05
C PHE A 39 21.65 -12.52 -25.87
N ASP A 40 21.47 -13.81 -25.59
CA ASP A 40 22.30 -14.49 -24.60
C ASP A 40 23.76 -14.65 -25.06
N ASN A 41 24.66 -14.98 -24.13
CA ASN A 41 26.08 -15.20 -24.42
C ASN A 41 26.41 -16.68 -24.68
N SER A 42 25.51 -17.41 -25.33
CA SER A 42 25.77 -18.81 -25.68
C SER A 42 26.62 -18.94 -26.95
N ASP A 43 27.16 -20.13 -27.22
CA ASP A 43 27.91 -20.42 -28.46
C ASP A 43 27.05 -20.24 -29.73
N ALA A 44 25.73 -20.32 -29.58
CA ALA A 44 24.73 -20.06 -30.60
C ALA A 44 23.68 -19.08 -30.04
N PRO A 45 24.00 -17.77 -30.02
CA PRO A 45 23.22 -16.77 -29.29
C PRO A 45 21.73 -16.83 -29.63
N GLN A 46 20.89 -16.96 -28.61
CA GLN A 46 19.43 -16.94 -28.76
C GLN A 46 18.87 -15.57 -28.37
N GLU A 47 17.90 -15.09 -29.15
CA GLU A 47 17.18 -13.87 -28.83
C GLU A 47 16.32 -14.12 -27.58
N ILE A 48 16.57 -13.33 -26.54
CA ILE A 48 15.81 -13.31 -25.29
C ILE A 48 14.48 -12.59 -25.51
N GLY A 49 14.51 -11.50 -26.30
CA GLY A 49 13.34 -10.73 -26.67
C GLY A 49 13.67 -9.32 -27.16
N GLN A 50 12.63 -8.60 -27.56
CA GLN A 50 12.70 -7.21 -27.99
C GLN A 50 12.17 -6.28 -26.91
N PHE A 51 12.90 -5.19 -26.67
CA PHE A 51 12.62 -4.25 -25.59
C PHE A 51 12.79 -2.82 -26.06
N PHE A 52 12.10 -1.90 -25.39
CA PHE A 52 12.20 -0.48 -25.64
C PHE A 52 13.05 0.18 -24.56
N ILE A 53 14.02 1.02 -24.98
CA ILE A 53 14.85 1.78 -24.05
C ILE A 53 14.01 2.89 -23.42
N THR A 54 13.80 2.83 -22.12
CA THR A 54 13.05 3.85 -21.39
C THR A 54 13.93 5.01 -20.92
N GLN A 55 15.22 4.75 -20.68
CA GLN A 55 16.19 5.73 -20.20
C GLN A 55 17.62 5.24 -20.45
N LEU A 56 18.55 6.18 -20.63
CA LEU A 56 19.99 5.94 -20.65
C LEU A 56 20.67 6.76 -19.56
N GLU A 57 21.68 6.17 -18.91
CA GLU A 57 22.57 6.88 -18.00
C GLU A 57 24.02 6.62 -18.38
N LYS A 58 24.84 7.67 -18.47
CA LYS A 58 26.28 7.59 -18.67
C LYS A 58 27.01 7.77 -17.35
N PHE A 59 27.94 6.90 -17.04
CA PHE A 59 28.69 6.96 -15.79
C PHE A 59 29.56 8.22 -15.72
N GLY A 60 29.41 8.96 -14.62
CA GLY A 60 30.06 10.27 -14.41
C GLY A 60 29.26 11.47 -14.95
N GLU A 61 28.29 11.26 -15.84
CA GLU A 61 27.51 12.34 -16.48
C GLU A 61 26.01 12.30 -16.14
N GLY A 62 25.48 11.16 -15.67
CA GLY A 62 24.08 11.02 -15.29
C GLY A 62 23.17 10.66 -16.46
N ILE A 63 21.94 11.20 -16.50
CA ILE A 63 20.96 10.89 -17.55
C ILE A 63 21.38 11.54 -18.86
N VAL A 64 21.40 10.75 -19.93
CA VAL A 64 21.78 11.21 -21.28
C VAL A 64 20.76 10.74 -22.32
N GLU A 65 20.68 11.46 -23.44
CA GLU A 65 19.82 11.08 -24.58
C GLU A 65 20.45 9.95 -25.42
N GLN A 66 21.77 9.82 -25.37
CA GLN A 66 22.53 8.87 -26.20
C GLN A 66 23.81 8.37 -25.51
N LEU A 67 24.21 7.13 -25.83
CA LEU A 67 25.50 6.54 -25.49
C LEU A 67 26.28 6.21 -26.77
N LYS A 68 27.55 6.60 -26.83
CA LYS A 68 28.44 6.39 -27.98
C LYS A 68 29.47 5.31 -27.70
N VAL A 69 30.15 4.83 -28.74
CA VAL A 69 31.29 3.91 -28.62
C VAL A 69 32.23 4.35 -27.49
N ASP A 70 32.64 3.38 -26.66
CA ASP A 70 33.47 3.52 -25.46
C ASP A 70 32.78 4.17 -24.25
N ASP A 71 31.53 4.65 -24.37
CA ASP A 71 30.78 5.09 -23.19
C ASP A 71 30.42 3.89 -22.30
N GLU A 72 30.64 4.06 -21.00
CA GLU A 72 30.12 3.18 -19.96
C GLU A 72 28.82 3.77 -19.38
N GLY A 73 27.82 2.92 -19.19
CA GLY A 73 26.51 3.38 -18.76
C GLY A 73 25.52 2.28 -18.45
N ALA A 74 24.26 2.68 -18.31
CA ALA A 74 23.13 1.80 -18.05
C ALA A 74 22.01 2.05 -19.07
N ILE A 75 21.46 0.95 -19.59
CA ILE A 75 20.25 0.94 -20.42
C ILE A 75 19.09 0.44 -19.56
N PHE A 76 18.04 1.26 -19.41
CA PHE A 76 16.86 0.88 -18.62
C PHE A 76 15.78 0.26 -19.50
N LEU A 77 15.29 -0.90 -19.06
CA LEU A 77 14.31 -1.74 -19.75
C LEU A 77 13.14 -2.06 -18.82
N ARG A 78 11.92 -2.11 -19.38
CA ARG A 78 10.71 -2.49 -18.63
C ARG A 78 10.15 -3.81 -19.15
N GLY A 79 9.51 -4.57 -18.26
CA GLY A 79 8.83 -5.82 -18.60
C GLY A 79 9.76 -7.02 -18.84
N ILE A 80 11.03 -6.92 -18.44
CA ILE A 80 11.99 -8.02 -18.45
C ILE A 80 12.39 -8.40 -17.03
N ASP A 81 12.56 -9.70 -16.78
CA ASP A 81 13.15 -10.22 -15.55
C ASP A 81 14.67 -10.01 -15.57
N ARG A 82 15.22 -9.47 -14.48
CA ARG A 82 16.66 -9.20 -14.33
C ARG A 82 17.50 -10.46 -14.58
N ASP A 83 17.03 -11.63 -14.15
CA ASP A 83 17.80 -12.87 -14.19
C ASP A 83 18.02 -13.41 -15.63
N LEU A 84 17.26 -12.86 -16.59
CA LEU A 84 17.44 -13.11 -18.02
C LEU A 84 18.60 -12.30 -18.62
N ILE A 85 18.95 -11.16 -18.02
CA ILE A 85 20.07 -10.32 -18.46
C ILE A 85 21.29 -10.68 -17.63
N ARG A 86 22.28 -11.33 -18.25
CA ARG A 86 23.49 -11.80 -17.58
C ARG A 86 24.70 -11.03 -18.09
N ARG A 87 25.84 -11.26 -17.44
CA ARG A 87 27.13 -10.81 -17.95
C ARG A 87 27.31 -11.32 -19.39
N ASP A 88 27.81 -10.43 -20.23
CA ASP A 88 28.05 -10.59 -21.66
C ASP A 88 26.79 -10.74 -22.53
N THR A 89 25.58 -10.56 -21.98
CA THR A 89 24.37 -10.36 -22.80
C THR A 89 24.61 -9.21 -23.79
N GLN A 90 24.26 -9.43 -25.04
CA GLN A 90 24.43 -8.44 -26.10
C GLN A 90 23.11 -7.72 -26.35
N VAL A 91 23.16 -6.39 -26.31
CA VAL A 91 22.06 -5.52 -26.73
C VAL A 91 22.42 -5.00 -28.11
N VAL A 92 21.56 -5.25 -29.09
CA VAL A 92 21.75 -4.81 -30.47
C VAL A 92 20.51 -4.10 -30.97
N GLU A 93 20.66 -3.34 -32.04
CA GLU A 93 19.53 -2.75 -32.77
C GLU A 93 18.55 -3.84 -33.23
N GLU A 94 17.26 -3.51 -33.31
CA GLU A 94 16.22 -4.41 -33.80
C GLU A 94 16.60 -5.01 -35.17
N GLY A 95 16.62 -6.34 -35.27
CA GLY A 95 17.04 -7.07 -36.47
C GLY A 95 18.56 -7.19 -36.67
N GLY A 96 19.36 -6.63 -35.76
CA GLY A 96 20.80 -6.81 -35.70
C GLY A 96 21.19 -8.24 -35.31
N GLN A 97 22.39 -8.67 -35.74
CA GLN A 97 22.94 -9.99 -35.40
C GLN A 97 23.96 -9.87 -34.26
N PRO A 98 23.91 -10.76 -33.25
CA PRO A 98 24.94 -10.85 -32.22
C PRO A 98 26.27 -11.30 -32.84
N ILE A 99 27.40 -10.92 -32.26
CA ILE A 99 28.71 -11.41 -32.69
C ILE A 99 29.31 -12.24 -31.57
N LYS A 100 30.06 -13.29 -31.92
CA LYS A 100 30.82 -14.06 -30.94
C LYS A 100 31.90 -13.18 -30.32
N ILE A 101 31.71 -12.79 -29.07
CA ILE A 101 32.70 -12.01 -28.31
C ILE A 101 33.71 -13.00 -27.72
N ARG A 102 35.01 -12.75 -27.89
CA ARG A 102 36.00 -13.46 -27.07
C ARG A 102 35.97 -12.84 -25.68
N PRO A 103 35.88 -13.63 -24.59
CA PRO A 103 35.84 -13.09 -23.24
C PRO A 103 37.05 -12.18 -23.06
N VAL A 104 36.77 -10.90 -22.83
CA VAL A 104 37.80 -9.92 -22.53
C VAL A 104 38.04 -10.02 -21.02
N GLU A 105 39.19 -10.56 -20.64
CA GLU A 105 39.65 -10.51 -19.24
C GLU A 105 39.95 -9.06 -18.89
N PHE A 106 39.12 -8.49 -18.01
CA PHE A 106 39.36 -7.17 -17.45
C PHE A 106 39.84 -7.34 -16.02
N ASP A 107 41.07 -6.90 -15.79
CA ASP A 107 41.72 -6.85 -14.48
C ASP A 107 41.76 -5.39 -14.04
N MET A 108 40.73 -4.93 -13.33
CA MET A 108 40.71 -3.62 -12.66
C MET A 108 39.84 -3.64 -11.40
N ASP A 109 40.45 -3.34 -10.26
CA ASP A 109 39.79 -2.99 -9.01
C ASP A 109 38.97 -1.71 -9.19
N PHE A 110 37.65 -1.82 -9.08
CA PHE A 110 36.78 -0.65 -9.03
C PHE A 110 36.93 0.04 -7.66
N PRO A 111 37.21 1.35 -7.61
CA PRO A 111 36.95 2.11 -6.39
C PRO A 111 35.43 2.13 -6.20
N MET A 112 34.92 1.33 -5.25
CA MET A 112 33.51 1.33 -4.85
C MET A 112 33.05 2.77 -4.57
N LEU A 113 32.25 3.34 -5.49
CA LEU A 113 31.53 4.60 -5.30
C LEU A 113 30.24 4.40 -4.48
N TRP A 114 30.22 3.42 -3.57
CA TRP A 114 29.25 3.37 -2.49
C TRP A 114 29.94 3.90 -1.25
N LYS A 115 29.62 5.16 -0.92
CA LYS A 115 29.81 5.70 0.42
C LYS A 115 29.39 4.61 1.43
N GLN A 116 30.34 4.23 2.28
CA GLN A 116 30.13 3.40 3.46
C GLN A 116 28.78 3.79 4.11
N ALA A 117 27.82 2.87 4.10
CA ALA A 117 26.46 3.14 4.54
C ALA A 117 26.49 3.65 5.99
N SER A 118 26.03 4.88 6.21
CA SER A 118 25.79 5.40 7.55
C SER A 118 24.62 4.63 8.17
N ASP A 119 24.84 3.85 9.23
CA ASP A 119 23.85 3.34 10.20
C ASP A 119 22.41 3.06 9.67
N LYS A 120 22.27 2.38 8.53
CA LYS A 120 20.94 2.19 7.89
C LYS A 120 20.17 1.05 8.54
N LYS A 121 19.29 1.41 9.47
CA LYS A 121 18.31 0.50 10.09
C LYS A 121 17.22 0.09 9.09
N MET A 122 16.74 -1.15 9.21
CA MET A 122 15.63 -1.77 8.49
C MET A 122 14.30 -0.99 8.65
N GLY A 123 13.46 -1.07 7.62
CA GLY A 123 12.09 -0.56 7.63
C GLY A 123 11.04 -1.68 7.73
N LEU A 124 9.91 -1.39 8.38
CA LEU A 124 8.73 -2.25 8.40
C LEU A 124 7.58 -1.59 7.65
N ALA A 125 7.01 -2.29 6.66
CA ALA A 125 5.78 -1.87 6.00
C ALA A 125 4.60 -2.73 6.50
N LEU A 126 3.67 -2.12 7.23
CA LEU A 126 2.54 -2.82 7.85
C LEU A 126 1.25 -2.51 7.11
N GLN A 127 0.68 -3.54 6.47
CA GLN A 127 -0.53 -3.39 5.68
C GLN A 127 -1.78 -3.15 6.55
N GLY A 128 -2.75 -2.41 5.99
CA GLY A 128 -4.12 -2.43 6.45
C GLY A 128 -4.81 -3.79 6.24
N GLY A 129 -5.98 -3.98 6.85
CA GLY A 129 -6.74 -5.23 6.68
C GLY A 129 -7.90 -5.48 7.64
N GLY A 130 -8.28 -4.51 8.48
CA GLY A 130 -9.35 -4.72 9.46
C GLY A 130 -8.99 -5.89 10.36
N VAL A 131 -9.89 -6.88 10.43
CA VAL A 131 -9.71 -8.14 11.17
C VAL A 131 -8.58 -9.03 10.66
N LYS A 132 -8.13 -8.86 9.40
CA LYS A 132 -6.95 -9.57 8.86
C LYS A 132 -5.64 -9.12 9.50
N GLY A 133 -5.64 -8.03 10.26
CA GLY A 133 -4.49 -7.59 11.06
C GLY A 133 -4.04 -8.61 12.12
N ALA A 134 -4.86 -9.63 12.42
CA ALA A 134 -4.44 -10.78 13.24
C ALA A 134 -3.21 -11.48 12.65
N PHE A 135 -3.12 -11.54 11.32
CA PHE A 135 -1.93 -12.03 10.63
C PHE A 135 -0.73 -11.10 10.89
N THR A 136 -0.91 -9.78 10.76
CA THR A 136 0.16 -8.79 11.01
C THR A 136 0.78 -8.98 12.39
N VAL A 137 -0.03 -9.06 13.44
CA VAL A 137 0.48 -9.21 14.81
C VAL A 137 1.11 -10.58 15.08
N GLY A 138 0.64 -11.63 14.41
CA GLY A 138 1.27 -12.95 14.42
C GLY A 138 2.66 -12.92 13.77
N ALA A 139 2.76 -12.37 12.56
CA ALA A 139 4.01 -12.22 11.82
C ALA A 139 5.03 -11.36 12.59
N LEU A 140 4.58 -10.24 13.16
CA LEU A 140 5.42 -9.39 14.01
C LEU A 140 5.93 -10.13 15.24
N SER A 141 5.10 -10.98 15.86
CA SER A 141 5.53 -11.79 17.01
C SER A 141 6.63 -12.77 16.60
N LEU A 142 6.44 -13.47 15.48
CA LEU A 142 7.44 -14.41 14.94
C LEU A 142 8.76 -13.70 14.61
N LEU A 143 8.70 -12.55 13.93
CA LEU A 143 9.87 -11.76 13.56
C LEU A 143 10.60 -11.21 14.79
N ALA A 144 9.87 -10.80 15.81
CA ALA A 144 10.45 -10.33 17.06
C ALA A 144 11.14 -11.46 17.84
N ASP A 145 10.52 -12.64 17.91
CA ASP A 145 11.09 -13.83 18.56
C ASP A 145 12.32 -14.35 17.80
N ALA A 146 12.35 -14.18 16.48
CA ALA A 146 13.52 -14.45 15.64
C ALA A 146 14.58 -13.32 15.69
N GLY A 147 14.36 -12.27 16.49
CA GLY A 147 15.32 -11.19 16.71
C GLY A 147 15.46 -10.20 15.55
N PHE A 148 14.47 -10.10 14.65
CA PHE A 148 14.46 -9.12 13.56
C PHE A 148 13.88 -7.77 13.98
N ILE A 149 12.96 -7.77 14.95
CA ILE A 149 12.30 -6.54 15.43
C ILE A 149 12.98 -6.07 16.71
N THR A 150 14.02 -5.23 16.61
CA THR A 150 14.74 -4.65 17.75
C THR A 150 15.07 -3.17 17.53
N PRO A 151 15.36 -2.37 18.58
CA PRO A 151 15.76 -0.95 18.44
C PRO A 151 16.99 -0.72 17.55
N GLU A 152 17.90 -1.69 17.51
CA GLU A 152 19.14 -1.62 16.75
C GLU A 152 18.90 -1.90 15.28
N LYS A 153 17.96 -2.79 14.96
CA LYS A 153 17.67 -3.23 13.59
C LYS A 153 16.63 -2.37 12.91
N VAL A 154 15.54 -2.01 13.58
CA VAL A 154 14.41 -1.29 12.97
C VAL A 154 14.51 0.20 13.25
N GLY A 155 14.53 1.01 12.18
CA GLY A 155 14.56 2.48 12.29
C GLY A 155 13.33 3.16 11.69
N HIS A 156 12.60 2.45 10.83
CA HIS A 156 11.49 3.02 10.09
C HIS A 156 10.27 2.10 10.16
N ILE A 157 9.09 2.67 10.37
CA ILE A 157 7.83 1.93 10.27
C ILE A 157 6.84 2.77 9.48
N ALA A 158 6.39 2.23 8.35
CA ALA A 158 5.31 2.78 7.56
C ALA A 158 4.09 1.87 7.65
N SER A 159 2.89 2.45 7.75
CA SER A 159 1.68 1.67 7.99
C SER A 159 0.41 2.35 7.50
N ALA A 160 -0.59 1.55 7.15
CA ALA A 160 -1.94 2.00 6.80
C ALA A 160 -3.01 1.25 7.60
N SER A 161 -4.16 1.88 7.83
CA SER A 161 -5.33 1.29 8.49
C SER A 161 -5.02 0.61 9.82
N THR A 162 -5.48 -0.62 10.02
CA THR A 162 -5.16 -1.44 11.20
C THR A 162 -3.66 -1.65 11.42
N GLY A 163 -2.85 -1.58 10.37
CA GLY A 163 -1.39 -1.55 10.47
C GLY A 163 -0.91 -0.33 11.27
N SER A 164 -1.56 0.82 11.14
CA SER A 164 -1.24 2.04 11.91
C SER A 164 -1.64 1.96 13.38
N LEU A 165 -2.69 1.22 13.71
CA LEU A 165 -3.04 0.96 15.10
C LEU A 165 -1.97 0.08 15.78
N THR A 166 -1.51 -0.95 15.06
CA THR A 166 -0.47 -1.87 15.51
C THR A 166 0.90 -1.18 15.58
N SER A 167 1.24 -0.33 14.61
CA SER A 167 2.54 0.32 14.51
C SER A 167 2.86 1.19 15.73
N LEU A 168 1.86 1.87 16.32
CA LEU A 168 2.07 2.65 17.55
C LEU A 168 2.58 1.81 18.73
N LEU A 169 2.14 0.56 18.84
CA LEU A 169 2.54 -0.34 19.92
C LEU A 169 3.89 -1.01 19.61
N VAL A 170 4.11 -1.37 18.35
CA VAL A 170 5.37 -1.99 17.89
C VAL A 170 6.52 -0.99 17.92
N ALA A 171 6.27 0.28 17.60
CA ALA A 171 7.28 1.33 17.55
C ALA A 171 7.86 1.72 18.91
N GLU A 172 7.29 1.25 20.02
CA GLU A 172 7.97 1.26 21.33
C GLU A 172 9.24 0.38 21.32
N LEU A 173 9.42 -0.49 20.30
CA LEU A 173 10.56 -1.36 19.98
C LEU A 173 11.22 -2.09 21.16
N GLN A 174 10.44 -2.62 22.09
CA GLN A 174 10.96 -3.44 23.19
C GLN A 174 11.19 -4.90 22.79
N GLY A 175 11.62 -5.17 21.55
CA GLY A 175 11.77 -6.52 21.03
C GLY A 175 10.45 -7.30 21.02
N SER A 176 10.51 -8.58 21.40
CA SER A 176 9.34 -9.45 21.59
C SER A 176 8.28 -8.86 22.51
N VAL A 177 8.63 -8.01 23.48
CA VAL A 177 7.65 -7.40 24.40
C VAL A 177 6.70 -6.47 23.65
N SER A 178 7.20 -5.64 22.74
CA SER A 178 6.35 -4.74 21.94
C SER A 178 5.47 -5.52 20.97
N ALA A 179 5.99 -6.57 20.34
CA ALA A 179 5.20 -7.43 19.45
C ALA A 179 4.11 -8.21 20.21
N GLN A 180 4.43 -8.78 21.38
CA GLN A 180 3.46 -9.46 22.24
C GLN A 180 2.41 -8.49 22.80
N LYS A 181 2.81 -7.27 23.19
CA LYS A 181 1.88 -6.21 23.60
C LYS A 181 0.92 -5.87 22.47
N ALA A 182 1.44 -5.64 21.26
CA ALA A 182 0.63 -5.37 20.07
C ALA A 182 -0.35 -6.53 19.79
N ARG A 183 0.14 -7.77 19.83
CA ARG A 183 -0.68 -8.98 19.70
C ARG A 183 -1.81 -9.05 20.74
N ASN A 184 -1.48 -8.91 22.02
CA ASN A 184 -2.45 -9.02 23.11
C ASN A 184 -3.51 -7.91 23.02
N GLU A 185 -3.10 -6.69 22.71
CA GLU A 185 -4.01 -5.57 22.54
C GLU A 185 -4.91 -5.76 21.31
N TYR A 186 -4.35 -6.23 20.20
CA TYR A 186 -5.10 -6.54 18.99
C TYR A 186 -6.14 -7.66 19.21
N PHE A 187 -5.77 -8.78 19.85
CA PHE A 187 -6.71 -9.87 20.12
C PHE A 187 -7.84 -9.46 21.07
N ARG A 188 -7.57 -8.57 22.03
CA ARG A 188 -8.62 -7.98 22.86
C ARG A 188 -9.56 -7.07 22.06
N LEU A 189 -9.06 -6.41 21.01
CA LEU A 189 -9.90 -5.62 20.10
C LEU A 189 -10.71 -6.50 19.13
N MET A 190 -10.31 -7.75 18.90
CA MET A 190 -10.99 -8.69 17.98
C MET A 190 -12.29 -9.29 18.54
N GLU A 191 -12.58 -9.12 19.83
CA GLU A 191 -13.94 -9.33 20.34
C GLU A 191 -14.81 -8.18 19.81
N SER A 192 -15.57 -8.42 18.74
CA SER A 192 -16.13 -7.39 17.84
C SER A 192 -16.90 -6.24 18.50
N ARG A 193 -17.59 -6.49 19.62
CA ARG A 193 -18.26 -5.45 20.43
C ARG A 193 -17.30 -4.48 21.13
N GLN A 194 -16.00 -4.75 21.08
CA GLN A 194 -14.92 -3.96 21.67
C GLN A 194 -14.07 -3.24 20.62
N MET A 195 -14.32 -3.39 19.32
CA MET A 195 -13.57 -2.70 18.27
C MET A 195 -14.20 -1.34 17.92
N PHE A 196 -15.52 -1.28 17.85
CA PHE A 196 -16.24 -0.09 17.45
C PHE A 196 -17.59 0.03 18.17
N ASP A 197 -18.06 1.27 18.27
CA ASP A 197 -19.42 1.58 18.70
C ASP A 197 -20.26 1.92 17.47
N LEU A 198 -21.38 1.23 17.28
CA LEU A 198 -22.39 1.69 16.32
C LEU A 198 -22.95 3.05 16.75
N LYS A 199 -23.22 3.92 15.77
CA LYS A 199 -23.91 5.17 16.03
C LYS A 199 -25.33 4.94 16.57
N PRO A 200 -25.86 5.84 17.43
CA PRO A 200 -27.23 5.73 17.94
C PRO A 200 -28.28 5.58 16.83
N GLU A 201 -28.10 6.27 15.70
CA GLU A 201 -28.97 6.18 14.53
C GLU A 201 -28.99 4.76 13.96
N VAL A 202 -27.82 4.15 13.78
CA VAL A 202 -27.68 2.78 13.26
C VAL A 202 -28.26 1.77 14.25
N LYS A 203 -27.99 1.93 15.55
CA LYS A 203 -28.59 1.10 16.61
C LYS A 203 -30.12 1.16 16.57
N ARG A 204 -30.72 2.34 16.38
CA ARG A 204 -32.18 2.50 16.25
C ARG A 204 -32.74 1.84 14.99
N ILE A 205 -31.98 1.80 13.89
CA ILE A 205 -32.40 1.08 12.69
C ILE A 205 -32.39 -0.43 12.95
N ILE A 206 -31.30 -0.96 13.53
CA ILE A 206 -31.19 -2.38 13.89
C ILE A 206 -32.27 -2.79 14.88
N GLN A 207 -32.57 -1.97 15.89
CA GLN A 207 -33.63 -2.26 16.86
C GLN A 207 -35.02 -2.32 16.23
N ARG A 208 -35.29 -1.52 15.19
CA ARG A 208 -36.55 -1.55 14.45
C ARG A 208 -36.61 -2.73 13.48
N THR A 209 -35.47 -3.12 12.92
CA THR A 209 -35.38 -4.18 11.92
C THR A 209 -34.24 -5.15 12.29
N PRO A 210 -34.45 -6.05 13.29
CA PRO A 210 -33.39 -6.89 13.87
C PRO A 210 -32.67 -7.81 12.88
N ILE A 211 -33.35 -8.18 11.78
CA ILE A 211 -32.75 -8.98 10.69
C ILE A 211 -31.57 -8.28 10.00
N LEU A 212 -31.40 -6.97 10.20
CA LEU A 212 -30.25 -6.21 9.71
C LEU A 212 -29.02 -6.27 10.62
N GLU A 213 -29.15 -6.77 11.86
CA GLU A 213 -28.04 -6.81 12.81
C GLU A 213 -26.88 -7.64 12.26
N GLU A 214 -27.14 -8.90 11.90
CA GLU A 214 -26.12 -9.82 11.41
C GLU A 214 -25.44 -9.35 10.12
N PRO A 215 -26.14 -8.90 9.06
CA PRO A 215 -25.50 -8.34 7.86
C PRO A 215 -24.61 -7.12 8.15
N ILE A 216 -25.08 -6.19 8.99
CA ILE A 216 -24.32 -4.98 9.34
C ILE A 216 -23.11 -5.36 10.18
N MET A 217 -23.28 -6.19 11.20
CA MET A 217 -22.19 -6.62 12.08
C MET A 217 -21.19 -7.50 11.32
N GLY A 218 -21.64 -8.45 10.51
CA GLY A 218 -20.80 -9.29 9.67
C GLY A 218 -19.95 -8.50 8.68
N PHE A 219 -20.50 -7.43 8.09
CA PHE A 219 -19.75 -6.51 7.25
C PHE A 219 -18.70 -5.71 8.05
N LEU A 220 -19.09 -5.11 9.18
CA LEU A 220 -18.18 -4.32 10.03
C LEU A 220 -17.07 -5.17 10.66
N GLU A 221 -17.36 -6.43 10.95
CA GLU A 221 -16.43 -7.40 11.51
C GLU A 221 -15.55 -8.06 10.44
N GLY A 222 -15.78 -7.78 9.15
CA GLY A 222 -15.12 -8.51 8.06
C GLY A 222 -15.35 -10.03 8.12
N ARG A 223 -16.41 -10.46 8.83
CA ARG A 223 -16.80 -11.86 9.08
C ARG A 223 -17.69 -12.44 7.99
N SER A 224 -17.98 -11.71 6.91
CA SER A 224 -18.70 -12.24 5.76
C SER A 224 -17.96 -13.46 5.18
N SER A 225 -18.26 -14.62 5.74
CA SER A 225 -17.87 -15.94 5.27
C SER A 225 -18.85 -16.35 4.17
N GLU A 226 -18.44 -17.23 3.27
CA GLU A 226 -19.31 -17.74 2.18
C GLU A 226 -20.60 -18.36 2.75
N ARG A 227 -20.55 -18.97 3.95
CA ARG A 227 -21.66 -19.71 4.56
C ARG A 227 -22.78 -18.86 5.15
N ASP A 228 -22.47 -17.78 5.87
CA ASP A 228 -23.51 -17.01 6.60
C ASP A 228 -24.43 -16.22 5.64
N PHE A 229 -23.92 -15.90 4.45
CA PHE A 229 -24.72 -15.30 3.38
C PHE A 229 -25.32 -16.34 2.42
N GLU A 230 -24.75 -17.54 2.29
CA GLU A 230 -25.37 -18.67 1.58
C GLU A 230 -26.67 -19.12 2.27
N GLU A 231 -26.70 -19.17 3.60
CA GLU A 231 -27.93 -19.48 4.35
C GLU A 231 -28.97 -18.34 4.29
N LEU A 232 -28.50 -17.09 4.13
CA LEU A 232 -29.33 -15.92 3.80
C LEU A 232 -29.61 -15.79 2.29
N VAL A 233 -29.21 -16.74 1.44
CA VAL A 233 -29.44 -16.71 -0.02
C VAL A 233 -29.82 -18.13 -0.46
N ILE A 234 -31.07 -18.53 -0.19
CA ILE A 234 -31.58 -19.81 -0.67
C ILE A 234 -31.77 -19.76 -2.21
N ASP A 235 -30.98 -20.59 -2.89
CA ASP A 235 -31.08 -21.33 -4.18
C ASP A 235 -31.84 -20.84 -5.43
N GLU A 236 -32.52 -19.68 -5.48
CA GLU A 236 -33.42 -19.41 -6.64
C GLU A 236 -33.16 -18.16 -7.51
N PHE A 237 -32.06 -17.43 -7.34
CA PHE A 237 -31.82 -16.23 -8.17
C PHE A 237 -30.59 -16.31 -9.07
N VAL A 238 -30.85 -16.45 -10.37
CA VAL A 238 -29.90 -16.18 -11.46
C VAL A 238 -29.60 -14.68 -11.47
N VAL A 239 -28.40 -14.30 -11.04
CA VAL A 239 -27.94 -12.91 -11.06
C VAL A 239 -27.71 -12.47 -12.51
N ASP A 240 -28.47 -11.47 -12.99
CA ASP A 240 -28.27 -10.89 -14.32
C ASP A 240 -27.20 -9.78 -14.30
N ALA A 241 -26.72 -9.39 -15.49
CA ALA A 241 -25.69 -8.35 -15.64
C ALA A 241 -26.13 -6.95 -15.15
N LYS A 242 -27.44 -6.66 -15.08
CA LYS A 242 -27.94 -5.38 -14.57
C LYS A 242 -27.79 -5.27 -13.06
N THR A 243 -27.92 -6.39 -12.35
CA THR A 243 -27.79 -6.48 -10.89
C THR A 243 -26.36 -6.20 -10.43
N ILE A 244 -25.36 -6.67 -11.19
CA ILE A 244 -23.94 -6.36 -10.96
C ILE A 244 -23.67 -4.86 -11.19
N GLY A 245 -24.25 -4.28 -12.26
CA GLY A 245 -24.12 -2.85 -12.58
C GLY A 245 -24.70 -1.93 -11.50
N LEU A 246 -25.86 -2.27 -10.93
CA LEU A 246 -26.47 -1.51 -9.83
C LEU A 246 -25.63 -1.54 -8.55
N THR A 247 -24.89 -2.64 -8.33
CA THR A 247 -24.07 -2.85 -7.13
C THR A 247 -22.76 -2.08 -7.19
N LEU A 248 -22.09 -2.09 -8.34
CA LEU A 248 -20.94 -1.23 -8.62
C LEU A 248 -21.34 0.26 -8.53
N ALA A 249 -22.51 0.62 -9.07
CA ALA A 249 -23.05 1.97 -8.93
C ALA A 249 -23.40 2.30 -7.46
N GLY A 250 -23.90 1.34 -6.68
CA GLY A 250 -24.18 1.51 -5.23
C GLY A 250 -22.93 1.67 -4.38
N LEU A 251 -21.82 1.01 -4.75
CA LEU A 251 -20.49 1.19 -4.17
C LEU A 251 -19.94 2.60 -4.46
N VAL A 252 -20.11 3.06 -5.69
CA VAL A 252 -19.63 4.38 -6.16
C VAL A 252 -20.51 5.53 -5.65
N ALA A 253 -21.83 5.35 -5.56
CA ALA A 253 -22.79 6.41 -5.21
C ALA A 253 -23.24 6.39 -3.74
N GLY A 254 -23.21 5.23 -3.08
CA GLY A 254 -23.73 5.03 -1.72
C GLY A 254 -22.72 4.46 -0.72
N GLY A 255 -21.47 4.18 -1.13
CA GLY A 255 -20.46 3.60 -0.25
C GLY A 255 -20.88 2.25 0.37
N PRO A 256 -20.48 1.94 1.62
CA PRO A 256 -20.81 0.67 2.26
C PRO A 256 -22.32 0.44 2.44
N TYR A 257 -23.12 1.52 2.42
CA TYR A 257 -24.58 1.46 2.50
C TYR A 257 -25.21 0.83 1.25
N GLY A 258 -24.59 1.02 0.08
CA GLY A 258 -25.03 0.41 -1.18
C GLY A 258 -24.82 -1.10 -1.22
N LEU A 259 -23.76 -1.60 -0.57
CA LEU A 259 -23.48 -3.04 -0.44
C LEU A 259 -24.50 -3.74 0.46
N ILE A 260 -24.77 -3.16 1.63
CA ILE A 260 -25.76 -3.68 2.58
C ILE A 260 -27.16 -3.63 1.95
N GLY A 261 -27.51 -2.51 1.30
CA GLY A 261 -28.81 -2.31 0.67
C GLY A 261 -29.09 -3.22 -0.53
N ALA A 262 -28.11 -3.44 -1.41
CA ALA A 262 -28.28 -4.30 -2.57
C ALA A 262 -28.37 -5.79 -2.19
N GLY A 263 -27.61 -6.25 -1.20
CA GLY A 263 -27.70 -7.64 -0.72
C GLY A 263 -29.04 -7.95 -0.04
N LEU A 264 -29.57 -7.04 0.76
CA LEU A 264 -30.81 -7.24 1.53
C LEU A 264 -32.07 -6.92 0.75
N GLY A 265 -32.03 -5.92 -0.13
CA GLY A 265 -33.16 -5.53 -0.98
C GLY A 265 -33.55 -6.61 -2.00
N LEU A 266 -32.58 -7.44 -2.41
CA LEU A 266 -32.81 -8.62 -3.25
C LEU A 266 -33.37 -9.81 -2.46
N TYR A 267 -33.02 -9.92 -1.16
CA TYR A 267 -33.35 -11.10 -0.36
C TYR A 267 -34.73 -11.03 0.30
N LEU A 268 -35.11 -9.90 0.90
CA LEU A 268 -36.27 -9.88 1.79
C LEU A 268 -37.53 -9.24 1.20
N ASN A 269 -37.43 -8.43 0.14
CA ASN A 269 -38.55 -7.72 -0.54
C ASN A 269 -39.72 -7.24 0.36
N THR A 270 -39.47 -6.98 1.65
CA THR A 270 -40.45 -6.40 2.56
C THR A 270 -40.28 -4.89 2.57
N ASP A 271 -41.38 -4.17 2.70
CA ASP A 271 -41.34 -2.71 2.76
C ASP A 271 -40.55 -2.22 3.97
N GLU A 272 -40.60 -2.96 5.09
CA GLU A 272 -39.83 -2.70 6.30
C GLU A 272 -38.30 -2.71 6.05
N VAL A 273 -37.78 -3.69 5.32
CA VAL A 273 -36.34 -3.77 5.01
C VAL A 273 -35.93 -2.68 4.03
N LYS A 274 -36.78 -2.36 3.05
CA LYS A 274 -36.52 -1.24 2.10
C LYS A 274 -36.46 0.10 2.84
N GLU A 275 -37.38 0.35 3.75
CA GLU A 275 -37.38 1.56 4.57
C GLU A 275 -36.15 1.64 5.47
N ALA A 276 -35.76 0.53 6.09
CA ALA A 276 -34.57 0.47 6.94
C ALA A 276 -33.27 0.72 6.14
N VAL A 277 -33.16 0.20 4.91
CA VAL A 277 -32.05 0.50 3.99
C VAL A 277 -32.04 1.97 3.58
N GLN A 278 -33.20 2.56 3.28
CA GLN A 278 -33.29 4.00 3.01
C GLN A 278 -32.88 4.83 4.23
N ASP A 279 -33.27 4.42 5.44
CA ASP A 279 -32.86 5.06 6.68
C ASP A 279 -31.34 4.95 6.91
N LEU A 280 -30.73 3.80 6.57
CA LEU A 280 -29.27 3.63 6.59
C LEU A 280 -28.58 4.59 5.62
N LEU A 281 -29.08 4.73 4.39
CA LEU A 281 -28.56 5.68 3.39
C LEU A 281 -28.68 7.14 3.84
N LYS A 282 -29.64 7.46 4.70
CA LYS A 282 -29.81 8.80 5.30
C LYS A 282 -28.89 9.02 6.51
N VAL A 283 -28.20 7.99 7.03
CA VAL A 283 -27.25 8.15 8.13
C VAL A 283 -26.10 9.02 7.66
N LYS A 284 -25.98 10.21 8.27
CA LYS A 284 -24.91 11.14 7.92
C LYS A 284 -23.54 10.61 8.38
N GLY A 285 -22.60 10.58 7.44
CA GLY A 285 -21.18 10.36 7.68
C GLY A 285 -20.76 8.89 7.70
N SER A 286 -21.01 8.18 8.80
CA SER A 286 -20.45 6.84 9.03
C SER A 286 -21.36 5.96 9.86
N LEU A 287 -21.16 4.64 9.80
CA LEU A 287 -21.91 3.64 10.57
C LEU A 287 -21.46 3.52 12.03
N ALA A 288 -20.16 3.60 12.25
CA ALA A 288 -19.53 3.27 13.52
C ALA A 288 -18.44 4.27 13.93
N ARG A 289 -17.97 4.13 15.17
CA ARG A 289 -16.93 4.95 15.80
C ARG A 289 -15.87 4.06 16.44
N LEU A 290 -14.60 4.41 16.25
CA LEU A 290 -13.45 3.72 16.85
C LEU A 290 -13.14 4.15 18.31
N ASN A 291 -14.17 4.51 19.08
CA ASN A 291 -13.99 4.95 20.47
C ASN A 291 -13.36 3.87 21.37
N PRO A 292 -13.74 2.58 21.26
CA PRO A 292 -13.09 1.53 22.04
C PRO A 292 -11.58 1.42 21.75
N VAL A 293 -11.20 1.41 20.47
CA VAL A 293 -9.80 1.42 20.03
C VAL A 293 -9.05 2.64 20.57
N ARG A 294 -9.65 3.83 20.47
CA ARG A 294 -9.10 5.07 21.04
C ARG A 294 -8.83 4.93 22.54
N ALA A 295 -9.78 4.42 23.31
CA ALA A 295 -9.66 4.25 24.75
C ALA A 295 -8.51 3.28 25.10
N ARG A 296 -8.40 2.17 24.35
CA ARG A 296 -7.36 1.17 24.55
C ARG A 296 -5.97 1.73 24.22
N LEU A 297 -5.81 2.40 23.07
CA LEU A 297 -4.56 3.08 22.72
C LEU A 297 -4.18 4.15 23.75
N LYS A 298 -5.14 4.92 24.26
CA LYS A 298 -4.87 5.90 25.35
C LYS A 298 -4.32 5.21 26.60
N ALA A 299 -4.85 4.05 26.96
CA ALA A 299 -4.41 3.29 28.12
C ALA A 299 -3.02 2.65 27.92
N THR A 300 -2.72 2.16 26.70
CA THR A 300 -1.55 1.29 26.49
C THR A 300 -0.38 1.95 25.79
N PHE A 301 -0.60 2.88 24.86
CA PHE A 301 0.47 3.52 24.11
C PHE A 301 1.34 4.42 24.99
N ASN A 302 2.65 4.18 24.97
CA ASN A 302 3.63 4.97 25.71
C ASN A 302 4.47 5.85 24.77
N ILE A 303 4.17 7.14 24.79
CA ILE A 303 4.85 8.14 23.94
C ILE A 303 6.33 8.31 24.28
N GLN A 304 6.72 8.09 25.54
CA GLN A 304 8.12 8.25 25.96
C GLN A 304 8.98 7.13 25.36
N ARG A 305 8.46 5.90 25.35
CA ARG A 305 9.12 4.76 24.72
C ARG A 305 9.27 4.91 23.21
N LEU A 306 8.25 5.47 22.53
CA LEU A 306 8.37 5.80 21.10
C LEU A 306 9.50 6.81 20.85
N LYS A 307 9.65 7.82 21.72
CA LYS A 307 10.75 8.79 21.58
C LYS A 307 12.11 8.14 21.83
N GLU A 308 12.21 7.28 22.83
CA GLU A 308 13.44 6.55 23.17
C GLU A 308 13.84 5.53 22.11
N SER A 309 12.89 4.95 21.37
CA SER A 309 13.20 3.99 20.30
C SER A 309 13.89 4.64 19.09
N GLY A 310 13.70 5.95 18.89
CA GLY A 310 14.23 6.67 17.74
C GLY A 310 13.61 6.24 16.41
N VAL A 311 12.49 5.52 16.44
CA VAL A 311 11.80 5.07 15.23
C VAL A 311 11.15 6.23 14.51
N THR A 312 11.33 6.25 13.20
CA THR A 312 10.61 7.14 12.31
C THR A 312 9.29 6.48 11.89
N LEU A 313 8.16 7.14 12.16
CA LEU A 313 6.82 6.64 11.82
C LEU A 313 6.28 7.29 10.55
N ARG A 314 5.54 6.52 9.74
CA ARG A 314 4.74 7.04 8.61
C ARG A 314 3.35 6.40 8.66
N LEU A 315 2.38 7.14 9.18
CA LEU A 315 0.98 6.71 9.24
C LEU A 315 0.26 7.27 8.01
N ALA A 316 -0.05 6.41 7.04
CA ALA A 316 -0.69 6.81 5.79
C ALA A 316 -2.11 7.33 6.04
N VAL A 317 -2.47 8.44 5.40
CA VAL A 317 -3.80 9.05 5.42
C VAL A 317 -4.11 9.58 4.02
N VAL A 318 -5.37 9.56 3.61
CA VAL A 318 -5.78 10.07 2.29
C VAL A 318 -6.68 11.28 2.46
N SER A 319 -6.36 12.38 1.78
CA SER A 319 -7.27 13.54 1.73
C SER A 319 -8.48 13.22 0.86
N ALA A 320 -9.66 13.47 1.40
CA ALA A 320 -10.93 13.38 0.70
C ALA A 320 -11.07 14.42 -0.40
N ASP A 321 -10.44 15.59 -0.18
CA ASP A 321 -10.60 16.76 -1.03
C ASP A 321 -9.78 16.62 -2.31
N THR A 322 -8.62 15.96 -2.23
CA THR A 322 -7.65 15.83 -3.34
C THR A 322 -7.40 14.38 -3.78
N GLY A 323 -7.74 13.39 -2.96
CA GLY A 323 -7.37 11.97 -3.19
C GLY A 323 -5.88 11.66 -2.97
N VAL A 324 -5.13 12.62 -2.41
CA VAL A 324 -3.68 12.53 -2.19
C VAL A 324 -3.35 11.80 -0.89
N VAL A 325 -2.32 10.95 -0.96
CA VAL A 325 -1.74 10.29 0.21
C VAL A 325 -0.81 11.26 0.94
N GLY A 326 -1.00 11.37 2.26
CA GLY A 326 -0.06 11.98 3.18
C GLY A 326 0.37 10.99 4.25
N TYR A 327 1.40 11.35 5.00
CA TYR A 327 1.87 10.56 6.14
C TYR A 327 2.00 11.42 7.38
N ILE A 328 1.46 10.95 8.50
CA ILE A 328 1.70 11.59 9.78
C ILE A 328 2.91 10.92 10.44
N ASN A 329 3.89 11.73 10.86
CA ASN A 329 5.11 11.23 11.48
C ASN A 329 5.07 11.15 13.00
N GLU A 330 6.12 10.58 13.59
CA GLU A 330 6.31 10.41 15.03
C GLU A 330 6.31 11.74 15.82
N ASN A 331 6.57 12.84 15.13
CA ASN A 331 6.57 14.20 15.69
C ASN A 331 5.19 14.90 15.56
N GLY A 332 4.20 14.23 14.97
CA GLY A 332 2.86 14.78 14.75
C GLY A 332 2.80 15.81 13.64
N PHE A 333 3.71 15.75 12.66
CA PHE A 333 3.67 16.54 11.45
C PHE A 333 3.07 15.73 10.30
N LEU A 334 2.38 16.43 9.40
CA LEU A 334 1.84 15.86 8.18
C LEU A 334 2.87 16.05 7.06
N LEU A 335 3.37 14.95 6.51
CA LEU A 335 4.13 14.92 5.27
C LEU A 335 3.13 14.83 4.12
N TYR A 336 3.07 15.86 3.28
CA TYR A 336 2.07 15.99 2.23
C TYR A 336 2.70 16.61 1.00
N PRO A 337 2.30 16.24 -0.22
CA PRO A 337 2.78 16.91 -1.43
C PRO A 337 2.41 18.38 -1.46
N GLU A 338 3.32 19.23 -1.94
CA GLU A 338 2.97 20.62 -2.26
C GLU A 338 2.06 20.68 -3.49
N VAL A 339 1.20 21.70 -3.50
CA VAL A 339 0.44 22.09 -4.69
C VAL A 339 1.21 23.24 -5.31
N LYS A 340 1.87 23.00 -6.46
CA LYS A 340 2.62 24.04 -7.17
C LYS A 340 1.68 25.01 -7.89
N ASP A 341 0.56 24.49 -8.43
CA ASP A 341 -0.59 25.26 -8.93
C ASP A 341 -1.82 24.34 -9.02
N GLU A 342 -3.06 24.86 -8.89
CA GLU A 342 -4.29 24.04 -8.98
C GLU A 342 -4.41 23.37 -10.37
N SER A 343 -3.77 23.93 -11.40
CA SER A 343 -3.72 23.40 -12.76
C SER A 343 -2.56 22.44 -13.06
N GLU A 344 -1.52 22.39 -12.21
CA GLU A 344 -0.28 21.64 -12.49
C GLU A 344 -0.21 20.26 -11.82
N GLY A 345 -1.22 19.91 -11.01
CA GLY A 345 -1.28 18.63 -10.32
C GLY A 345 -0.29 18.52 -9.14
N HIS A 346 -0.32 17.37 -8.47
CA HIS A 346 0.52 17.12 -7.29
C HIS A 346 1.88 16.55 -7.69
N ASP A 347 2.96 17.11 -7.15
CA ASP A 347 4.30 16.54 -7.28
C ASP A 347 4.50 15.42 -6.24
N TRP A 348 4.17 14.19 -6.63
CA TRP A 348 4.26 13.00 -5.78
C TRP A 348 5.70 12.63 -5.37
N SER A 349 6.70 13.25 -5.99
CA SER A 349 8.11 12.99 -5.70
C SER A 349 8.67 13.77 -4.51
N GLN A 350 7.95 14.81 -4.05
CA GLN A 350 8.40 15.67 -2.96
C GLN A 350 7.32 15.87 -1.89
N LEU A 351 7.55 15.27 -0.72
CA LEU A 351 6.74 15.50 0.47
C LEU A 351 7.29 16.66 1.29
N THR A 352 6.45 17.64 1.59
CA THR A 352 6.77 18.73 2.50
C THR A 352 6.21 18.48 3.89
N VAL A 353 6.91 18.98 4.90
CA VAL A 353 6.54 18.81 6.31
C VAL A 353 5.65 19.95 6.75
N HIS A 354 4.42 19.62 7.13
CA HIS A 354 3.41 20.56 7.60
C HIS A 354 3.12 20.38 9.09
N PRO A 355 3.32 21.42 9.92
CA PRO A 355 2.91 21.39 11.31
C PRO A 355 1.39 21.24 11.44
N ILE A 356 0.95 20.17 12.09
CA ILE A 356 -0.46 19.97 12.41
C ILE A 356 -0.85 20.90 13.56
N LYS A 357 -2.02 21.53 13.44
CA LYS A 357 -2.68 22.35 14.46
C LYS A 357 -3.75 21.58 15.21
N SER A 358 -4.49 20.71 14.51
CA SER A 358 -5.45 19.81 15.15
C SER A 358 -5.81 18.63 14.26
N ILE A 359 -6.17 17.51 14.89
CA ILE A 359 -6.82 16.35 14.23
C ILE A 359 -8.15 16.11 14.94
N GLY A 360 -9.25 16.26 14.21
CA GLY A 360 -10.60 16.24 14.78
C GLY A 360 -10.73 17.28 15.90
N GLN A 361 -11.00 16.81 17.12
CA GLN A 361 -11.15 17.67 18.30
C GLN A 361 -9.85 17.87 19.09
N VAL A 362 -8.76 17.18 18.73
CA VAL A 362 -7.50 17.24 19.45
C VAL A 362 -6.63 18.37 18.89
N LYS A 363 -6.29 19.36 19.73
CA LYS A 363 -5.29 20.38 19.41
C LYS A 363 -3.89 19.77 19.49
N ALA A 364 -3.16 19.83 18.38
CA ALA A 364 -1.80 19.35 18.28
C ALA A 364 -0.83 20.31 19.00
N SER A 365 -0.01 19.74 19.86
CA SER A 365 1.07 20.42 20.57
C SER A 365 2.08 19.37 21.05
N PRO A 366 3.32 19.75 21.39
CA PRO A 366 4.29 18.82 21.96
C PRO A 366 3.78 18.10 23.22
N ILE A 367 2.96 18.79 24.02
CA ILE A 367 2.32 18.24 25.23
C ILE A 367 1.22 17.21 24.86
N ASN A 368 0.49 17.44 23.75
CA ASN A 368 -0.58 16.57 23.27
C ASN A 368 -0.12 15.57 22.20
N LEU A 369 1.19 15.36 22.02
CA LEU A 369 1.71 14.50 20.94
C LEU A 369 1.13 13.09 21.01
N LYS A 370 1.02 12.50 22.21
CA LYS A 370 0.38 11.20 22.42
C LYS A 370 -1.03 11.14 21.81
N ASN A 371 -1.88 12.11 22.14
CA ASN A 371 -3.25 12.16 21.62
C ASN A 371 -3.28 12.46 20.12
N THR A 372 -2.33 13.25 19.62
CA THR A 372 -2.20 13.56 18.18
C THR A 372 -1.88 12.28 17.39
N LEU A 373 -0.93 11.47 17.84
CA LEU A 373 -0.58 10.20 17.18
C LEU A 373 -1.71 9.17 17.26
N ILE A 374 -2.45 9.13 18.38
CA ILE A 374 -3.63 8.27 18.49
C ILE A 374 -4.69 8.70 17.47
N GLU A 375 -5.02 9.98 17.35
CA GLU A 375 -5.97 10.44 16.33
C GLU A 375 -5.45 10.23 14.91
N ALA A 376 -4.13 10.35 14.69
CA ALA A 376 -3.51 10.03 13.40
C ALA A 376 -3.71 8.55 13.02
N ALA A 377 -3.44 7.62 13.93
CA ALA A 377 -3.65 6.20 13.69
C ALA A 377 -5.13 5.84 13.48
N LEU A 378 -6.05 6.50 14.21
CA LEU A 378 -7.48 6.33 14.01
C LEU A 378 -7.96 6.94 12.68
N THR A 379 -7.34 8.03 12.22
CA THR A 379 -7.59 8.62 10.88
C THR A 379 -7.13 7.65 9.79
N SER A 380 -5.94 7.08 9.96
CA SER A 380 -5.40 6.05 9.07
C SER A 380 -6.30 4.81 9.00
N GLY A 381 -7.08 4.50 10.04
CA GLY A 381 -8.09 3.43 10.04
C GLY A 381 -9.53 3.86 9.77
N ALA A 382 -9.77 5.11 9.34
CA ALA A 382 -11.11 5.65 9.16
C ALA A 382 -11.68 5.29 7.78
N PHE A 383 -12.03 4.02 7.57
CA PHE A 383 -12.53 3.56 6.27
C PHE A 383 -13.84 4.29 5.87
N PRO A 384 -13.95 4.82 4.63
CA PRO A 384 -15.07 5.65 4.21
C PRO A 384 -16.44 4.97 4.38
N GLY A 385 -17.40 5.73 4.93
CA GLY A 385 -18.76 5.26 5.22
C GLY A 385 -18.87 4.28 6.40
N ILE A 386 -17.78 3.62 6.81
CA ILE A 386 -17.74 2.77 8.00
C ILE A 386 -17.41 3.60 9.24
N PHE A 387 -16.30 4.34 9.19
CA PHE A 387 -15.80 5.13 10.32
C PHE A 387 -15.77 6.62 9.98
N GLU A 388 -15.89 7.47 11.00
CA GLU A 388 -15.91 8.93 10.81
C GLU A 388 -14.53 9.42 10.32
N PRO A 389 -14.46 10.14 9.18
CA PRO A 389 -13.22 10.80 8.77
C PRO A 389 -12.81 11.88 9.76
N LYS A 390 -11.55 12.32 9.68
CA LYS A 390 -11.02 13.37 10.54
C LYS A 390 -10.63 14.59 9.73
N LYS A 391 -11.07 15.76 10.19
CA LYS A 391 -10.54 17.04 9.73
C LYS A 391 -9.15 17.25 10.32
N ILE A 392 -8.17 17.51 9.47
CA ILE A 392 -6.81 17.87 9.90
C ILE A 392 -6.58 19.33 9.52
N LYS A 393 -6.30 20.15 10.54
CA LYS A 393 -5.83 21.52 10.35
C LYS A 393 -4.32 21.53 10.39
N PHE A 394 -3.66 22.12 9.41
CA PHE A 394 -2.20 22.20 9.34
C PHE A 394 -1.74 23.48 8.64
N LYS A 395 -0.46 23.81 8.80
CA LYS A 395 0.16 24.96 8.14
C LYS A 395 0.77 24.57 6.79
N ARG A 396 0.32 25.21 5.71
CA ARG A 396 0.94 25.14 4.37
C ARG A 396 1.48 26.53 4.02
N GLY A 397 2.81 26.65 4.00
CA GLY A 397 3.46 27.97 3.97
C GLY A 397 3.01 28.87 5.12
N LYS A 398 2.47 30.05 4.79
CA LYS A 398 1.93 31.01 5.77
C LYS A 398 0.46 30.78 6.14
N ASN A 399 -0.23 29.92 5.40
CA ASN A 399 -1.67 29.72 5.52
C ASN A 399 -2.01 28.54 6.43
N GLU A 400 -3.16 28.62 7.09
CA GLU A 400 -3.77 27.48 7.77
C GLU A 400 -4.80 26.86 6.84
N VAL A 401 -4.67 25.55 6.61
CA VAL A 401 -5.54 24.75 5.76
C VAL A 401 -6.27 23.73 6.62
N GLU A 402 -7.54 23.47 6.32
CA GLU A 402 -8.32 22.37 6.90
C GLU A 402 -8.79 21.46 5.76
N GLU A 403 -8.39 20.19 5.80
CA GLU A 403 -8.83 19.16 4.85
C GLU A 403 -9.43 17.97 5.60
N VAL A 404 -10.30 17.22 4.94
CA VAL A 404 -10.89 15.98 5.47
C VAL A 404 -10.02 14.79 5.07
N PHE A 405 -9.65 13.94 6.02
CA PHE A 405 -8.82 12.76 5.79
C PHE A 405 -9.53 11.44 6.16
N TYR A 406 -9.24 10.42 5.36
CA TYR A 406 -9.70 9.04 5.50
C TYR A 406 -8.52 8.06 5.65
N ASP A 407 -8.88 6.77 5.73
CA ASP A 407 -7.97 5.64 5.77
C ASP A 407 -6.90 5.67 4.67
N GLY A 408 -5.64 5.43 5.05
CA GLY A 408 -4.51 5.38 4.12
C GLY A 408 -4.65 4.29 3.06
N GLY A 409 -5.22 3.15 3.45
CA GLY A 409 -5.34 1.94 2.63
C GLY A 409 -6.31 2.04 1.47
N ILE A 410 -7.00 3.18 1.30
CA ILE A 410 -7.77 3.48 0.09
C ILE A 410 -6.84 3.67 -1.11
N ARG A 411 -5.65 4.24 -0.89
CA ARG A 411 -4.71 4.60 -1.96
C ARG A 411 -3.36 3.93 -1.81
N GLU A 412 -2.91 3.72 -0.59
CA GLU A 412 -1.66 3.04 -0.29
C GLU A 412 -1.86 2.17 0.94
N ASN A 413 -2.11 0.89 0.70
CA ASN A 413 -2.44 -0.07 1.75
C ASN A 413 -1.18 -0.72 2.32
N GLN A 414 -0.09 -0.74 1.56
CA GLN A 414 1.21 -1.24 1.99
C GLN A 414 2.29 -0.18 1.68
N PRO A 415 2.55 0.76 2.59
CA PRO A 415 3.35 1.95 2.28
C PRO A 415 4.86 1.67 2.21
N ILE A 416 5.29 0.94 1.19
CA ILE A 416 6.69 0.60 0.91
C ILE A 416 7.41 1.79 0.30
N GLN A 417 6.73 2.54 -0.57
CA GLN A 417 7.34 3.62 -1.34
C GLN A 417 7.95 4.70 -0.42
N ILE A 418 7.25 5.07 0.65
CA ILE A 418 7.78 6.05 1.60
C ILE A 418 9.03 5.55 2.34
N LEU A 419 9.15 4.25 2.61
CA LEU A 419 10.37 3.68 3.22
C LEU A 419 11.55 3.76 2.26
N VAL A 420 11.32 3.46 0.98
CA VAL A 420 12.33 3.62 -0.08
C VAL A 420 12.78 5.09 -0.18
N GLN A 421 11.84 6.03 -0.19
CA GLN A 421 12.13 7.48 -0.20
C GLN A 421 12.92 7.94 1.04
N GLN A 422 12.73 7.27 2.19
CA GLN A 422 13.52 7.51 3.40
C GLN A 422 14.93 6.90 3.34
N GLY A 423 15.29 6.26 2.23
CA GLY A 423 16.62 5.67 2.02
C GLY A 423 16.83 4.34 2.74
N VAL A 424 15.75 3.69 3.19
CA VAL A 424 15.76 2.35 3.76
C VAL A 424 16.21 1.35 2.69
N ASN A 425 17.19 0.52 3.01
CA ASN A 425 17.79 -0.48 2.12
C ASN A 425 17.26 -1.90 2.36
N GLU A 426 16.72 -2.19 3.54
CA GLU A 426 16.10 -3.46 3.89
C GLU A 426 14.68 -3.22 4.42
N ILE A 427 13.67 -3.76 3.76
CA ILE A 427 12.26 -3.59 4.12
C ILE A 427 11.64 -4.96 4.37
N ILE A 428 11.07 -5.15 5.56
CA ILE A 428 10.16 -6.27 5.83
C ILE A 428 8.73 -5.77 5.63
N ALA A 429 8.09 -6.26 4.58
CA ALA A 429 6.71 -5.94 4.27
C ALA A 429 5.79 -7.07 4.72
N ILE A 430 4.85 -6.78 5.62
CA ILE A 430 3.91 -7.77 6.15
C ILE A 430 2.58 -7.62 5.42
N TYR A 431 2.29 -8.61 4.57
CA TYR A 431 1.12 -8.67 3.72
C TYR A 431 0.07 -9.63 4.30
N ASN A 432 -1.14 -9.14 4.54
CA ASN A 432 -2.21 -9.82 5.27
C ASN A 432 -3.06 -10.77 4.40
N SER A 433 -2.83 -10.79 3.09
CA SER A 433 -3.49 -11.68 2.14
C SER A 433 -2.45 -12.63 1.53
N PRO A 434 -2.63 -13.96 1.50
CA PRO A 434 -1.69 -14.81 0.76
C PRO A 434 -1.74 -14.47 -0.73
N LEU A 435 -0.59 -14.23 -1.37
CA LEU A 435 -0.48 -14.23 -2.83
C LEU A 435 -0.86 -15.63 -3.31
N LYS A 436 -2.12 -15.87 -3.64
CA LYS A 436 -2.44 -17.03 -4.46
C LYS A 436 -1.74 -16.81 -5.79
N SER A 437 -0.95 -17.78 -6.24
CA SER A 437 -0.64 -17.88 -7.67
C SER A 437 -1.96 -17.70 -8.40
N ALA A 438 -2.02 -16.76 -9.34
CA ALA A 438 -3.21 -16.54 -10.12
C ALA A 438 -3.51 -17.85 -10.88
N ASP A 439 -4.37 -18.67 -10.30
CA ASP A 439 -4.87 -19.86 -10.97
C ASP A 439 -5.88 -19.36 -12.01
N PHE A 440 -5.36 -19.04 -13.19
CA PHE A 440 -6.15 -18.71 -14.37
C PHE A 440 -6.91 -19.91 -14.92
N SER A 441 -6.90 -21.07 -14.24
CA SER A 441 -7.86 -22.13 -14.56
C SER A 441 -9.25 -21.60 -14.22
N HIS A 442 -9.92 -21.09 -15.24
CA HIS A 442 -11.34 -20.72 -15.22
C HIS A 442 -12.18 -21.98 -15.02
N LYS A 443 -12.18 -22.54 -13.81
CA LYS A 443 -13.33 -23.31 -13.35
C LYS A 443 -14.45 -22.30 -13.20
N LYS A 444 -15.43 -22.35 -14.12
CA LYS A 444 -16.72 -21.65 -13.95
C LYS A 444 -17.15 -21.90 -12.50
N ALA A 445 -17.13 -20.85 -11.68
CA ALA A 445 -17.61 -20.92 -10.33
C ALA A 445 -19.11 -21.19 -10.42
N LYS A 446 -19.48 -22.47 -10.40
CA LYS A 446 -20.87 -22.89 -10.22
C LYS A 446 -21.23 -22.42 -8.82
N ASN A 447 -22.17 -21.49 -8.75
CA ASN A 447 -22.71 -20.87 -7.54
C ASN A 447 -21.72 -19.93 -6.83
N THR A 448 -21.38 -18.80 -7.48
CA THR A 448 -20.72 -17.70 -6.74
C THR A 448 -21.80 -16.91 -6.03
N THR A 449 -21.86 -17.01 -4.70
CA THR A 449 -22.84 -16.25 -3.91
C THR A 449 -22.52 -14.76 -3.91
N TRP A 450 -23.53 -13.95 -3.66
CA TRP A 450 -23.41 -12.49 -3.73
C TRP A 450 -22.40 -11.93 -2.70
N SER A 451 -22.29 -12.56 -1.53
CA SER A 451 -21.27 -12.26 -0.51
C SER A 451 -19.86 -12.59 -0.98
N ALA A 452 -19.66 -13.72 -1.66
CA ALA A 452 -18.39 -14.07 -2.27
C ALA A 452 -17.98 -13.03 -3.31
N LEU A 453 -18.93 -12.48 -4.07
CA LEU A 453 -18.67 -11.43 -5.06
C LEU A 453 -18.28 -10.09 -4.43
N VAL A 454 -18.98 -9.64 -3.37
CA VAL A 454 -18.67 -8.39 -2.65
C VAL A 454 -17.33 -8.48 -1.93
N LYS A 455 -17.11 -9.57 -1.18
CA LYS A 455 -15.84 -9.84 -0.51
C LYS A 455 -14.71 -9.89 -1.53
N ARG A 456 -14.89 -10.61 -2.64
CA ARG A 456 -13.89 -10.68 -3.72
C ARG A 456 -13.67 -9.33 -4.38
N SER A 457 -14.68 -8.45 -4.48
CA SER A 457 -14.50 -7.10 -5.02
C SER A 457 -13.71 -6.21 -4.08
N MET A 458 -13.97 -6.28 -2.77
CA MET A 458 -13.17 -5.57 -1.76
C MET A 458 -11.75 -6.13 -1.67
N ASP A 459 -11.62 -7.46 -1.64
CA ASP A 459 -10.34 -8.15 -1.67
C ASP A 459 -9.56 -7.78 -2.94
N LEU A 460 -10.17 -7.81 -4.13
CA LEU A 460 -9.55 -7.36 -5.38
C LEU A 460 -9.16 -5.89 -5.36
N THR A 461 -9.96 -5.02 -4.73
CA THR A 461 -9.61 -3.59 -4.62
C THR A 461 -8.40 -3.40 -3.71
N PHE A 462 -8.40 -4.03 -2.54
CA PHE A 462 -7.27 -3.96 -1.61
C PHE A 462 -6.03 -4.72 -2.12
N GLU A 463 -6.22 -5.83 -2.82
CA GLU A 463 -5.17 -6.60 -3.49
C GLU A 463 -4.61 -5.82 -4.66
N GLU A 464 -5.41 -5.11 -5.46
CA GLU A 464 -4.90 -4.31 -6.57
C GLU A 464 -4.13 -3.09 -6.08
N VAL A 465 -4.64 -2.41 -5.06
CA VAL A 465 -3.90 -1.33 -4.39
C VAL A 465 -2.57 -1.88 -3.84
N ALA A 466 -2.60 -2.98 -3.09
CA ALA A 466 -1.37 -3.53 -2.52
C ALA A 466 -0.43 -4.20 -3.54
N ARG A 467 -0.95 -4.72 -4.65
CA ARG A 467 -0.16 -5.25 -5.78
C ARG A 467 0.54 -4.11 -6.50
N THR A 468 -0.14 -2.99 -6.67
CA THR A 468 0.49 -1.76 -7.16
C THR A 468 1.59 -1.33 -6.19
N ASP A 469 1.31 -1.29 -4.88
CA ASP A 469 2.28 -0.92 -3.84
C ASP A 469 3.52 -1.83 -3.78
N SER A 470 3.36 -3.13 -4.03
CA SER A 470 4.44 -4.14 -4.01
C SER A 470 5.18 -4.33 -5.34
N SER A 471 4.69 -3.71 -6.42
CA SER A 471 5.35 -3.70 -7.74
C SER A 471 6.42 -2.61 -7.89
N TYR A 472 6.60 -1.76 -6.87
CA TYR A 472 7.68 -0.78 -6.72
C TYR A 472 8.89 -1.40 -6.00
#